data_AF-A0A7S1MWE9-F1
#
_entry.id   AF-A0A7S1MWE9-F1
#
_cell.length_a   1.000
_cell.length_b   1.000
_cell.length_c   1.000
_cell.angle_alpha   90.00
_cell.angle_beta   90.00
_cell.angle_gamma   90.00
#
_symmetry.space_group_name_H-M   'P 1'
#
loop_
_entity.id
_entity.type
_entity.pdbx_description
1 polymer ?
#
loop_
_entity_poly.entity_id
_entity_poly.type
_entity_poly.pdbx_seq_one_letter_code
_entity_poly.pdbx_strand_id
1 'polypeptide(L)'
;IKEQLRLVIETIKERQESELINNPDYGLLANVADAQRISTLTGAPTPDDLDDLLTKVWKEPAFFLTHPLGIAAFGRECTRRGVPPPTISLFGSQFLTWRGIPLIPSDKVPVNDGKTSIILLRVGDKRQ
;
A
#
# COMPACT_ATOMS: atom_id res chain seq x y z
N ILE A 1 -19.66 18.88 -23.77
CA ILE A 1 -19.57 17.47 -24.22
C ILE A 1 -18.20 16.84 -23.89
N LYS A 2 -17.07 17.40 -24.34
CA LYS A 2 -15.71 16.86 -24.03
C LYS A 2 -15.37 16.77 -22.54
N GLU A 3 -15.74 17.79 -21.76
CA GLU A 3 -15.61 17.80 -20.29
C GLU A 3 -16.41 16.68 -19.60
N GLN A 4 -17.66 16.44 -20.03
CA GLN A 4 -18.49 15.38 -19.46
C GLN A 4 -17.91 13.98 -19.72
N LEU A 5 -17.37 13.73 -20.93
CA LEU A 5 -16.69 12.46 -21.24
C LEU A 5 -15.42 12.26 -20.41
N ARG A 6 -14.66 13.33 -20.12
CA ARG A 6 -13.46 13.27 -19.28
C ARG A 6 -13.79 12.84 -17.85
N LEU A 7 -14.79 13.46 -17.23
CA LEU A 7 -15.23 13.14 -15.87
C LEU A 7 -15.73 11.69 -15.75
N VAL A 8 -16.44 11.20 -16.77
CA VAL A 8 -16.89 9.80 -16.81
C VAL A 8 -15.70 8.84 -16.89
N ILE A 9 -14.71 9.12 -17.74
CA ILE A 9 -13.51 8.29 -17.85
C ILE A 9 -12.73 8.26 -16.54
N GLU A 10 -12.58 9.40 -15.88
CA GLU A 10 -11.90 9.51 -14.58
C GLU A 10 -12.63 8.70 -13.51
N THR A 11 -13.96 8.82 -13.43
CA THR A 11 -14.78 8.02 -12.52
C THR A 11 -14.63 6.51 -12.77
N ILE A 12 -14.53 6.09 -14.03
CA ILE A 12 -14.31 4.67 -14.38
C ILE A 12 -12.93 4.21 -13.89
N LYS A 13 -11.88 5.03 -14.05
CA LYS A 13 -10.54 4.70 -13.57
C LYS A 13 -10.46 4.58 -12.05
N GLU A 14 -11.07 5.52 -11.33
CA GLU A 14 -11.18 5.48 -9.87
C GLU A 14 -11.90 4.21 -9.38
N ARG A 15 -12.97 3.82 -10.09
CA ARG A 15 -13.67 2.57 -9.80
C ARG A 15 -12.80 1.36 -10.10
N GLN A 16 -12.07 1.35 -11.21
CA GLN A 16 -11.15 0.26 -11.56
C GLN A 16 -10.07 0.07 -10.48
N GLU A 17 -9.49 1.15 -9.96
CA GLU A 17 -8.56 1.07 -8.83
C GLU A 17 -9.21 0.42 -7.61
N SER A 18 -10.42 0.86 -7.25
CA SER A 18 -11.16 0.29 -6.13
C SER A 18 -11.42 -1.21 -6.28
N GLU A 19 -11.83 -1.64 -7.48
CA GLU A 19 -12.08 -3.06 -7.77
C GLU A 19 -10.79 -3.89 -7.70
N LEU A 20 -9.66 -3.39 -8.22
CA LEU A 20 -8.38 -4.10 -8.13
C LEU A 20 -7.96 -4.35 -6.68
N ILE A 21 -8.30 -3.47 -5.75
CA ILE A 21 -7.93 -3.60 -4.34
C ILE A 21 -8.97 -4.43 -3.56
N ASN A 22 -10.26 -4.15 -3.76
CA ASN A 22 -11.33 -4.57 -2.85
C ASN A 22 -12.26 -5.65 -3.40
N ASN A 23 -12.20 -5.98 -4.69
CA ASN A 23 -13.12 -6.95 -5.26
C ASN A 23 -13.00 -8.31 -4.54
N PRO A 24 -14.11 -8.95 -4.13
CA PRO A 24 -14.07 -10.19 -3.37
C PRO A 24 -13.52 -11.38 -4.17
N ASP A 25 -13.65 -11.36 -5.49
CA ASP A 25 -13.28 -12.47 -6.37
C ASP A 25 -11.80 -12.39 -6.78
N TYR A 26 -11.32 -11.21 -7.17
CA TYR A 26 -9.94 -11.04 -7.70
C TYR A 26 -9.14 -9.92 -7.04
N GLY A 27 -9.73 -9.16 -6.11
CA GLY A 27 -9.07 -8.02 -5.48
C GLY A 27 -7.89 -8.43 -4.62
N LEU A 28 -6.89 -7.55 -4.52
CA LEU A 28 -5.64 -7.80 -3.81
C LEU A 28 -5.84 -8.15 -2.33
N LEU A 29 -6.83 -7.55 -1.65
CA LEU A 29 -7.10 -7.83 -0.23
C LEU A 29 -7.82 -9.16 -0.01
N ALA A 30 -8.67 -9.56 -0.95
CA ALA A 30 -9.37 -10.84 -0.88
C ALA A 30 -8.43 -12.01 -1.23
N ASN A 31 -7.57 -11.81 -2.25
CA ASN A 31 -6.70 -12.85 -2.82
C ASN A 31 -5.31 -12.90 -2.17
N VAL A 32 -5.27 -12.99 -0.84
CA VAL A 32 -4.02 -13.21 -0.07
C VAL A 32 -4.04 -14.59 0.54
N ALA A 33 -3.03 -15.41 0.20
CA ALA A 33 -2.82 -16.71 0.83
C ALA A 33 -2.56 -16.57 2.34
N ASP A 34 -3.06 -17.48 3.15
CA ASP A 34 -3.01 -17.37 4.62
C ASP A 34 -1.58 -17.22 5.16
N ALA A 35 -0.60 -17.88 4.54
CA ALA A 35 0.81 -17.78 4.93
C ALA A 35 1.45 -16.40 4.68
N GLN A 36 0.81 -15.56 3.85
CA GLN A 36 1.24 -14.21 3.48
C GLN A 36 0.51 -13.13 4.29
N ARG A 37 -0.38 -13.51 5.21
CA ARG A 37 -1.04 -12.57 6.12
C ARG A 37 -0.21 -12.40 7.40
N ILE A 38 -0.04 -11.17 7.84
CA ILE A 38 0.53 -10.84 9.15
C ILE A 38 -0.40 -9.86 9.86
N SER A 39 -0.30 -9.81 11.18
CA SER A 39 -1.01 -8.82 12.01
C SER A 39 0.01 -7.98 12.76
N THR A 40 -0.29 -6.70 12.93
CA THR A 40 0.59 -5.81 13.69
C THR A 40 0.66 -6.24 15.15
N LEU A 41 1.84 -6.18 15.75
CA LEU A 41 2.04 -6.60 17.14
C LEU A 41 1.34 -5.68 18.15
N THR A 42 1.35 -4.37 17.90
CA THR A 42 0.85 -3.33 18.82
C THR A 42 -0.32 -2.51 18.24
N GLY A 43 -0.92 -2.98 17.15
CA GLY A 43 -1.98 -2.27 16.43
C GLY A 43 -1.45 -1.27 15.40
N ALA A 44 -0.64 -0.29 15.81
CA ALA A 44 0.00 0.65 14.88
C ALA A 44 1.07 -0.06 14.02
N PRO A 45 1.24 0.32 12.73
CA PRO A 45 2.24 -0.28 11.86
C PRO A 45 3.64 0.22 12.21
N THR A 46 4.45 -0.68 12.73
CA THR A 46 5.82 -0.40 13.16
C THR A 46 6.84 -0.72 12.06
N PRO A 47 8.07 -0.17 12.14
CA PRO A 47 9.22 -0.63 11.35
C PRO A 47 9.37 -2.15 11.30
N ASP A 48 9.18 -2.82 12.44
CA ASP A 48 9.34 -4.28 12.54
C ASP A 48 8.21 -5.01 11.78
N ASP A 49 6.96 -4.52 11.85
CA ASP A 49 5.85 -5.10 11.08
C ASP A 49 6.07 -4.98 9.55
N LEU A 50 6.70 -3.90 9.09
CA LEU A 50 7.05 -3.75 7.67
C LEU A 50 8.25 -4.63 7.29
N ASP A 51 9.24 -4.79 8.17
CA ASP A 51 10.32 -5.75 7.97
C ASP A 51 9.75 -7.19 7.91
N ASP A 52 8.74 -7.53 8.71
CA ASP A 52 8.01 -8.80 8.64
C ASP A 52 7.30 -9.00 7.29
N LEU A 53 6.65 -7.97 6.74
CA LEU A 53 6.09 -8.03 5.37
C LEU A 53 7.18 -8.32 4.33
N LEU A 54 8.36 -7.70 4.47
CA LEU A 54 9.47 -7.92 3.56
C LEU A 54 9.97 -9.37 3.61
N THR A 55 9.93 -10.02 4.77
CA THR A 55 10.28 -11.45 4.85
C THR A 55 9.33 -12.33 4.03
N LYS A 56 8.04 -11.95 3.92
CA LYS A 56 7.03 -12.67 3.14
C LYS A 56 7.24 -12.49 1.64
N VAL A 57 7.61 -11.28 1.22
CA VAL A 57 7.79 -10.89 -0.19
C VAL A 57 9.24 -10.47 -0.45
N TRP A 58 10.20 -11.33 -0.12
CA TRP A 58 11.63 -10.99 -0.20
C TRP A 58 12.20 -10.97 -1.63
N LYS A 59 11.56 -11.68 -2.57
CA LYS A 59 12.02 -11.79 -3.96
C LYS A 59 11.58 -10.56 -4.76
N GLU A 60 12.38 -9.51 -4.76
CA GLU A 60 12.15 -8.29 -5.56
C GLU A 60 10.78 -7.61 -5.29
N PRO A 61 10.48 -7.22 -4.04
CA PRO A 61 9.30 -6.42 -3.75
C PRO A 61 9.33 -5.08 -4.51
N ALA A 62 8.17 -4.67 -5.02
CA ALA A 62 8.05 -3.46 -5.85
C ALA A 62 7.66 -2.24 -5.01
N PHE A 63 6.54 -2.31 -4.28
CA PHE A 63 6.04 -1.20 -3.48
C PHE A 63 5.05 -1.66 -2.42
N PHE A 64 4.93 -0.87 -1.34
CA PHE A 64 3.83 -0.97 -0.40
C PHE A 64 2.63 -0.15 -0.89
N LEU A 65 1.42 -0.64 -0.68
CA LEU A 65 0.17 0.05 -0.98
C LEU A 65 -0.68 0.11 0.29
N THR A 66 -1.08 1.31 0.70
CA THR A 66 -1.92 1.50 1.88
C THR A 66 -2.66 2.84 1.85
N HIS A 67 -3.64 3.00 2.75
CA HIS A 67 -4.32 4.27 2.95
C HIS A 67 -3.35 5.34 3.45
N PRO A 68 -3.50 6.63 3.04
CA PRO A 68 -2.65 7.73 3.55
C PRO A 68 -2.55 7.78 5.08
N LEU A 69 -3.62 7.43 5.79
CA LEU A 69 -3.63 7.32 7.26
C LEU A 69 -2.68 6.23 7.78
N GLY A 70 -2.53 5.12 7.06
CA GLY A 70 -1.57 4.05 7.36
C GLY A 70 -0.13 4.55 7.20
N ILE A 71 0.16 5.28 6.12
CA ILE A 71 1.47 5.93 5.90
C ILE A 71 1.78 6.91 7.04
N ALA A 72 0.81 7.74 7.42
CA ALA A 72 0.97 8.69 8.52
C ALA A 72 1.21 7.98 9.87
N ALA A 73 0.52 6.87 10.13
CA ALA A 73 0.73 6.06 11.33
C ALA A 73 2.14 5.47 11.37
N PHE A 74 2.60 4.91 10.24
CA PHE A 74 3.94 4.40 10.09
C PHE A 74 5.01 5.49 10.29
N GLY A 75 4.82 6.67 9.69
CA GLY A 75 5.73 7.82 9.87
C GLY A 75 5.83 8.29 11.32
N ARG A 76 4.73 8.25 12.10
CA ARG A 76 4.75 8.53 13.54
C ARG A 76 5.53 7.48 14.31
N GLU A 77 5.34 6.20 13.99
CA GLU A 77 6.05 5.08 14.62
C GLU A 77 7.55 5.09 14.33
N CYS A 78 7.94 5.51 13.14
CA CYS A 78 9.34 5.76 12.77
C CYS A 78 9.95 6.93 13.55
N THR A 79 9.24 8.06 13.61
CA THR A 79 9.67 9.25 14.38
C THR A 79 9.85 8.91 15.86
N ARG A 80 8.90 8.16 16.44
CA ARG A 80 8.95 7.72 17.84
C ARG A 80 10.17 6.85 18.16
N ARG A 81 10.66 6.08 17.17
CA ARG A 81 11.85 5.23 17.28
C ARG A 81 13.14 5.92 16.82
N GLY A 82 13.08 7.18 16.39
CA GLY A 82 14.26 7.92 15.89
C GLY A 82 14.78 7.45 14.54
N VAL A 83 13.94 6.82 13.71
CA VAL A 83 14.31 6.25 12.40
C VAL A 83 13.49 6.88 11.27
N PRO A 84 13.72 8.16 10.90
CA PRO A 84 12.94 8.81 9.85
C PRO A 84 13.15 8.10 8.50
N PRO A 85 12.09 7.62 7.82
CA PRO A 85 12.21 6.93 6.55
C PRO A 85 12.67 7.89 5.46
N PRO A 86 13.59 7.46 4.56
CA PRO A 86 14.00 8.28 3.42
C PRO A 86 12.86 8.43 2.40
N THR A 87 12.97 9.40 1.50
CA THR A 87 12.01 9.62 0.40
C THR A 87 12.60 9.32 -0.96
N ILE A 88 11.72 9.06 -1.93
CA ILE A 88 12.06 8.91 -3.34
C ILE A 88 11.11 9.74 -4.21
N SER A 89 11.63 10.27 -5.32
CA SER A 89 10.83 10.94 -6.35
C SER A 89 10.33 9.92 -7.38
N LEU A 90 9.02 9.77 -7.51
CA LEU A 90 8.37 8.95 -8.54
C LEU A 90 7.31 9.80 -9.24
N PHE A 91 7.30 9.79 -10.57
CA PHE A 91 6.32 10.55 -11.37
C PHE A 91 6.22 12.04 -10.98
N GLY A 92 7.32 12.65 -10.53
CA GLY A 92 7.37 14.05 -10.09
C GLY A 92 6.85 14.32 -8.67
N SER A 93 6.50 13.28 -7.90
CA SER A 93 6.02 13.37 -6.51
C SER A 93 6.94 12.65 -5.53
N GLN A 94 6.98 13.09 -4.28
CA GLN A 94 7.80 12.50 -3.22
C GLN A 94 7.00 11.45 -2.44
N PHE A 95 7.60 10.28 -2.22
CA PHE A 95 7.02 9.18 -1.45
C PHE A 95 7.97 8.73 -0.35
N LEU A 96 7.42 8.35 0.82
CA LEU A 96 8.21 7.67 1.85
C LEU A 96 8.68 6.31 1.34
N THR A 97 9.82 5.86 1.84
CA THR A 97 10.36 4.53 1.54
C THR A 97 10.74 3.80 2.81
N TRP A 98 10.60 2.47 2.79
CA TRP A 98 11.12 1.60 3.83
C TRP A 98 12.03 0.56 3.18
N ARG A 99 13.29 0.47 3.64
CA ARG A 99 14.34 -0.40 3.05
C ARG A 99 14.48 -0.25 1.52
N GLY A 100 14.28 0.97 1.00
CA GLY A 100 14.36 1.26 -0.43
C GLY A 100 13.09 0.98 -1.23
N ILE A 101 12.01 0.52 -0.58
CA ILE A 101 10.74 0.20 -1.23
C ILE A 101 9.72 1.30 -0.93
N PRO A 102 9.09 1.91 -1.95
CA PRO A 102 8.20 3.05 -1.76
C PRO A 102 6.86 2.65 -1.13
N LEU A 103 6.33 3.56 -0.30
CA LEU A 103 4.97 3.49 0.24
C LEU A 103 4.05 4.36 -0.63
N ILE A 104 3.18 3.69 -1.39
CA ILE A 104 2.24 4.32 -2.32
C ILE A 104 0.89 4.52 -1.62
N PRO A 105 0.39 5.77 -1.53
CA PRO A 105 -0.93 6.04 -0.98
C PRO A 105 -2.03 5.65 -1.96
N SER A 106 -3.08 5.02 -1.46
CA SER A 106 -4.36 4.86 -2.15
C SER A 106 -5.50 4.99 -1.15
N ASP A 107 -6.43 5.92 -1.41
CA ASP A 107 -7.65 6.12 -0.63
C ASP A 107 -8.65 4.95 -0.77
N LYS A 108 -8.42 4.07 -1.74
CA LYS A 108 -9.24 2.88 -1.97
C LYS A 108 -8.93 1.73 -1.03
N VAL A 109 -7.80 1.77 -0.30
CA VAL A 109 -7.55 0.81 0.78
C VAL A 109 -8.46 1.16 1.97
N PRO A 110 -9.32 0.25 2.43
CA PRO A 110 -10.38 0.58 3.37
C PRO A 110 -9.82 0.95 4.74
N VAL A 111 -10.52 1.86 5.40
CA VAL A 111 -10.30 2.24 6.79
C VAL A 111 -11.59 1.98 7.56
N ASN A 112 -11.59 0.93 8.37
CA ASN A 112 -12.75 0.51 9.16
C ASN A 112 -12.41 0.59 10.64
N ASP A 113 -13.19 1.33 11.42
CA ASP A 113 -12.98 1.51 12.87
C ASP A 113 -11.54 1.94 13.24
N GLY A 114 -10.95 2.82 12.42
CA GLY A 114 -9.58 3.30 12.59
C GLY A 114 -8.49 2.30 12.21
N LYS A 115 -8.85 1.12 11.68
CA LYS A 115 -7.92 0.10 11.18
C LYS A 115 -7.85 0.12 9.67
N THR A 116 -6.66 -0.08 9.13
CA THR A 116 -6.41 -0.20 7.68
C THR A 116 -5.38 -1.30 7.42
N SER A 117 -5.19 -1.66 6.15
CA SER A 117 -4.26 -2.70 5.73
C SER A 117 -3.06 -2.09 5.00
N ILE A 118 -1.90 -2.72 5.11
CA ILE A 118 -0.72 -2.42 4.28
C ILE A 118 -0.43 -3.66 3.44
N ILE A 119 -0.37 -3.47 2.12
CA ILE A 119 -0.11 -4.55 1.16
C ILE A 119 1.30 -4.37 0.62
N LEU A 120 2.08 -5.44 0.54
CA LEU A 120 3.36 -5.44 -0.17
C LEU A 120 3.22 -6.22 -1.47
N LEU A 121 3.56 -5.59 -2.58
CA LEU A 121 3.36 -6.15 -3.92
C LEU A 121 4.68 -6.42 -4.60
N ARG A 122 4.73 -7.55 -5.30
CA ARG A 122 5.71 -7.84 -6.34
C ARG A 122 4.96 -7.87 -7.68
N VAL A 123 5.44 -7.14 -8.67
CA VAL A 123 4.75 -6.97 -9.96
C VAL A 123 5.63 -7.39 -11.14
N GLY A 124 4.99 -7.89 -12.21
CA GLY A 124 5.61 -8.18 -13.51
C GLY A 124 5.50 -9.64 -13.96
N ASP A 125 5.07 -9.84 -15.21
CA ASP A 125 4.86 -11.18 -15.81
C ASP A 125 6.15 -11.95 -16.06
N LYS A 126 7.29 -11.26 -16.26
CA LYS A 126 8.58 -11.91 -16.54
C LYS A 126 9.23 -12.58 -15.32
N ARG A 127 8.57 -12.56 -14.15
CA ARG A 127 9.20 -12.84 -12.84
C ARG A 127 8.39 -13.79 -11.95
N GLN A 128 7.44 -14.52 -12.53
CA GLN A 128 6.84 -15.70 -11.90
C GLN A 128 7.77 -16.91 -12.05
#